data_AF-A0A101EAL3-F1
#
_entry.id   AF-A0A101EAL3-F1
#
_cell.length_a   1.000
_cell.length_b   1.000
_cell.length_c   1.000
_cell.angle_alpha   90.00
_cell.angle_beta   90.00
_cell.angle_gamma   90.00
#
_symmetry.space_group_name_H-M   'P 1'
#
loop_
_entity.id
_entity.type
_entity.pdbx_description
1 polymer ?
#
loop_
_entity_poly.entity_id
_entity_poly.type
_entity_poly.pdbx_seq_one_letter_code
_entity_poly.pdbx_strand_id
1 'polypeptide(L)'
;MPKRQGKDKFSFTVCGEFFPDVYPASRSPRWSRGEEDPLETEMRLFCSCMRWAFNRLSEGASRDEIKKLGQELFGLNSRYADDARLKAQAVLDSQKELLELEIEETEKKLGRATKKLGLAMKKLAKAEEKGAPPEVIAKLRLVVKGRNNRAASLEKKLAELEAHRENGTVPKVVFGGKKLWKKVCKGRATREEWRAARKNRLYCRGDEKKGGNPNLKVTCREGEFHLAVTLSHLSEKVGEDALGRPKMSRAPRVEGRLWLPEKYKDLVRMWLAMKLPYTVELIRTPEGRYLVHLTFDLGAAREPDFTKGCLALDT
;
A
#
# COMPACT_ATOMS: atom_id res chain seq x y z
N MET A 1 -20.61 -8.60 -19.58
CA MET A 1 -19.68 -9.40 -18.76
C MET A 1 -18.27 -8.98 -19.11
N PRO A 2 -17.49 -8.39 -18.19
CA PRO A 2 -16.15 -7.94 -18.53
C PRO A 2 -15.22 -9.15 -18.60
N LYS A 3 -14.44 -9.23 -19.69
CA LYS A 3 -13.42 -10.24 -19.93
C LYS A 3 -12.41 -10.24 -18.79
N ARG A 4 -12.44 -11.26 -17.93
CA ARG A 4 -11.30 -11.62 -17.08
C ARG A 4 -10.23 -12.20 -18.00
N GLN A 5 -9.35 -11.35 -18.52
CA GLN A 5 -8.07 -11.76 -19.09
C GLN A 5 -6.95 -11.21 -18.21
N GLY A 6 -6.74 -11.89 -17.10
CA GLY A 6 -5.45 -11.92 -16.41
C GLY A 6 -5.20 -13.40 -16.12
N LYS A 7 -4.11 -13.97 -16.64
CA LYS A 7 -3.66 -15.29 -16.20
C LYS A 7 -3.51 -15.20 -14.69
N ASP A 8 -4.32 -15.93 -13.93
CA ASP A 8 -4.22 -15.95 -12.47
C ASP A 8 -2.83 -16.48 -12.12
N LYS A 9 -1.91 -15.55 -11.80
CA LYS A 9 -0.60 -15.88 -11.25
C LYS A 9 -0.88 -16.45 -9.88
N PHE A 10 -0.61 -17.74 -9.70
CA PHE A 10 -0.79 -18.35 -8.42
C PHE A 10 0.31 -17.81 -7.48
N SER A 11 -0.11 -17.10 -6.44
CA SER A 11 0.77 -16.57 -5.42
C SER A 11 0.19 -16.91 -4.06
N PHE A 12 1.06 -17.19 -3.10
CA PHE A 12 0.65 -17.38 -1.70
C PHE A 12 1.49 -16.49 -0.81
N THR A 13 0.89 -16.05 0.31
CA THR A 13 1.56 -15.21 1.30
C THR A 13 1.60 -15.93 2.64
N VAL A 14 2.79 -16.00 3.22
CA VAL A 14 3.03 -16.54 4.56
C VAL A 14 3.25 -15.37 5.50
N CYS A 15 2.43 -15.29 6.56
CA CYS A 15 2.58 -14.29 7.61
C CYS A 15 3.41 -14.86 8.76
N GLY A 16 4.46 -14.15 9.14
CA GLY A 16 5.34 -14.46 10.26
C GLY A 16 5.60 -13.24 11.13
N GLU A 17 6.48 -13.42 12.12
CA GLU A 17 6.91 -12.36 13.04
C GLU A 17 8.44 -12.32 13.10
N PHE A 18 9.01 -11.13 12.98
CA PHE A 18 10.44 -10.89 13.04
C PHE A 18 10.82 -10.33 14.40
N PHE A 19 11.84 -10.94 14.99
CA PHE A 19 12.42 -10.58 16.28
C PHE A 19 13.85 -10.11 16.03
N PRO A 20 14.06 -8.81 15.74
CA PRO A 20 15.39 -8.27 15.56
C PRO A 20 16.16 -8.29 16.88
N ASP A 21 17.37 -8.81 16.87
CA ASP A 21 18.23 -8.94 18.06
C ASP A 21 19.64 -8.39 17.82
N VAL A 22 20.13 -8.44 16.59
CA VAL A 22 21.42 -7.89 16.19
C VAL A 22 21.23 -6.59 15.41
N TYR A 23 21.55 -5.47 16.03
CA TYR A 23 21.55 -4.14 15.42
C TYR A 23 22.97 -3.64 15.17
N PRO A 24 23.20 -2.83 14.11
CA PRO A 24 24.44 -2.11 13.96
C PRO A 24 24.65 -1.12 15.12
N ALA A 25 25.90 -0.97 15.57
CA ALA A 25 26.25 -0.12 16.69
C ALA A 25 26.04 1.39 16.42
N SER A 26 26.12 1.81 15.15
CA SER A 26 26.03 3.21 14.76
C SER A 26 24.65 3.61 14.25
N ARG A 27 24.25 4.85 14.58
CA ARG A 27 23.09 5.55 14.01
C ARG A 27 23.60 6.65 13.07
N SER A 28 22.83 6.98 12.03
CA SER A 28 23.22 8.04 11.10
C SER A 28 22.86 9.42 11.67
N PRO A 29 23.81 10.34 11.87
CA PRO A 29 23.49 11.69 12.32
C PRO A 29 22.68 12.47 11.28
N ARG A 30 22.81 12.13 9.99
CA ARG A 30 22.06 12.76 8.90
C ARG A 30 20.61 12.30 8.83
N TRP A 31 20.38 11.01 9.06
CA TRP A 31 19.09 10.38 8.73
C TRP A 31 18.24 10.00 9.94
N SER A 32 18.86 9.64 11.06
CA SER A 32 18.15 9.23 12.28
C SER A 32 17.44 10.42 12.92
N ARG A 33 16.32 10.17 13.59
CA ARG A 33 15.51 11.21 14.26
C ARG A 33 15.06 10.75 15.64
N GLY A 34 15.36 11.54 16.67
CA GLY A 34 15.02 11.19 18.06
C GLY A 34 15.59 9.81 18.42
N GLU A 35 14.76 9.00 19.07
CA GLU A 35 15.13 7.66 19.55
C GLU A 35 14.82 6.52 18.57
N GLU A 36 14.61 6.83 17.29
CA GLU A 36 14.42 5.79 16.26
C GLU A 36 15.64 4.87 16.18
N ASP A 37 15.42 3.56 16.26
CA ASP A 37 16.45 2.59 15.94
C ASP A 37 16.79 2.63 14.42
N PRO A 38 17.91 2.01 14.00
CA PRO A 38 18.30 2.00 12.60
C PRO A 38 17.26 1.36 11.65
N LEU A 39 16.54 0.33 12.08
CA LEU A 39 15.49 -0.29 11.28
C LEU A 39 14.30 0.66 11.11
N GLU A 40 13.84 1.29 12.19
CA GLU A 40 12.79 2.31 12.17
C GLU A 40 13.15 3.49 11.26
N THR A 41 14.43 3.88 11.27
CA THR A 41 14.96 4.92 10.38
C THR A 41 14.81 4.49 8.91
N GLU A 42 15.25 3.27 8.54
CA GLU A 42 15.11 2.75 7.17
C GLU A 42 13.62 2.66 6.75
N MET A 43 12.74 2.15 7.63
CA MET A 43 11.30 2.07 7.36
C MET A 43 10.68 3.45 7.13
N ARG A 44 11.05 4.45 7.94
CA ARG A 44 10.57 5.83 7.77
C ARG A 44 11.06 6.44 6.47
N LEU A 45 12.32 6.24 6.10
CA LEU A 45 12.90 6.74 4.85
C LEU A 45 12.20 6.08 3.65
N PHE A 46 12.02 4.77 3.67
CA PHE A 46 11.28 4.02 2.65
C PHE A 46 9.85 4.56 2.47
N CYS A 47 9.10 4.67 3.57
CA CYS A 47 7.74 5.22 3.54
C CYS A 47 7.69 6.67 3.05
N SER A 48 8.73 7.47 3.35
CA SER A 48 8.81 8.86 2.89
C SER A 48 9.11 8.93 1.40
N CYS A 49 10.03 8.10 0.91
CA CYS A 49 10.33 7.93 -0.51
C CYS A 49 9.09 7.47 -1.28
N MET A 50 8.32 6.51 -0.77
CA MET A 50 7.09 6.04 -1.42
C MET A 50 6.07 7.17 -1.59
N ARG A 51 5.85 7.99 -0.56
CA ARG A 51 4.91 9.12 -0.64
C ARG A 51 5.38 10.22 -1.58
N TRP A 52 6.68 10.51 -1.56
CA TRP A 52 7.27 11.47 -2.47
C TRP A 52 7.18 10.97 -3.92
N ALA A 53 7.53 9.70 -4.16
CA ALA A 53 7.42 9.06 -5.47
C ALA A 53 5.98 9.07 -5.99
N PHE A 54 4.97 8.88 -5.13
CA PHE A 54 3.56 8.97 -5.53
C PHE A 54 3.20 10.33 -6.16
N ASN A 55 3.66 11.43 -5.55
CA ASN A 55 3.44 12.76 -6.09
C ASN A 55 4.17 12.94 -7.42
N ARG A 56 5.44 12.52 -7.50
CA ARG A 56 6.24 12.58 -8.73
C ARG A 56 5.63 11.77 -9.88
N LEU A 57 5.11 10.57 -9.60
CA LEU A 57 4.41 9.75 -10.60
C LEU A 57 3.14 10.45 -11.12
N SER A 58 2.44 11.17 -10.24
CA SER A 58 1.24 11.93 -10.60
C SER A 58 1.57 13.17 -11.45
N GLU A 59 2.81 13.67 -11.34
CA GLU A 59 3.36 14.76 -12.15
C GLU A 59 4.01 14.26 -13.46
N GLY A 60 4.01 12.95 -13.73
CA GLY A 60 4.58 12.37 -14.94
C GLY A 60 6.09 12.15 -14.92
N ALA A 61 6.74 12.24 -13.76
CA ALA A 61 8.18 12.03 -13.64
C ALA A 61 8.59 10.60 -14.04
N SER A 62 9.76 10.48 -14.68
CA SER A 62 10.24 9.21 -15.20
C SER A 62 10.71 8.27 -14.07
N ARG A 63 10.75 6.96 -14.36
CA ARG A 63 11.29 5.96 -13.42
C ARG A 63 12.71 6.29 -12.98
N ASP A 64 13.58 6.66 -13.92
CA ASP A 64 14.99 6.86 -13.64
C ASP A 64 15.24 8.13 -12.83
N GLU A 65 14.46 9.18 -13.08
CA GLU A 65 14.45 10.40 -12.27
C GLU A 65 14.04 10.11 -10.82
N ILE A 66 12.89 9.46 -10.62
CA ILE A 66 12.39 9.12 -9.29
C ILE A 66 13.39 8.25 -8.54
N LYS A 67 13.98 7.27 -9.23
CA LYS A 67 14.97 6.38 -8.64
C LYS A 67 16.25 7.12 -8.26
N LYS A 68 16.78 8.02 -9.10
CA LYS A 68 18.01 8.76 -8.83
C LYS A 68 17.80 9.74 -7.67
N LEU A 69 16.81 10.61 -7.77
CA LEU A 69 16.50 11.61 -6.75
C LEU A 69 16.04 10.95 -5.43
N GLY A 70 15.31 9.83 -5.50
CA GLY A 70 14.88 9.09 -4.31
C GLY A 70 16.04 8.52 -3.50
N GLN A 71 17.10 8.03 -4.16
CA GLN A 71 18.30 7.57 -3.45
C GLN A 71 18.98 8.72 -2.71
N GLU A 72 19.13 9.87 -3.37
CA GLU A 72 19.80 11.04 -2.81
C GLU A 72 19.02 11.69 -1.66
N LEU A 73 17.71 11.87 -1.84
CA LEU A 73 16.83 12.54 -0.88
C LEU A 73 16.55 11.70 0.37
N PHE A 74 16.58 10.37 0.27
CA PHE A 74 16.18 9.48 1.36
C PHE A 74 17.29 8.54 1.83
N GLY A 75 18.50 8.60 1.27
CA GLY A 75 19.61 7.72 1.66
C GLY A 75 19.33 6.24 1.39
N LEU A 76 18.42 5.94 0.47
CA LEU A 76 18.03 4.56 0.14
C LEU A 76 18.93 4.02 -0.96
N ASN A 77 19.15 2.70 -0.97
CA ASN A 77 19.78 2.06 -2.10
C ASN A 77 18.84 2.03 -3.32
N SER A 78 19.43 1.82 -4.50
CA SER A 78 18.70 1.84 -5.78
C SER A 78 17.50 0.88 -5.85
N ARG A 79 17.52 -0.22 -5.09
CA ARG A 79 16.42 -1.19 -5.05
C ARG A 79 15.28 -0.70 -4.19
N TYR A 80 15.55 -0.25 -2.96
CA TYR A 80 14.50 0.31 -2.12
C TYR A 80 13.86 1.56 -2.73
N ALA A 81 14.63 2.41 -3.40
CA ALA A 81 14.07 3.56 -4.11
C ALA A 81 13.12 3.13 -5.26
N ASP A 82 13.52 2.16 -6.09
CA ASP A 82 12.66 1.62 -7.16
C ASP A 82 11.46 0.84 -6.60
N ASP A 83 11.63 0.14 -5.48
CA ASP A 83 10.56 -0.61 -4.81
C ASP A 83 9.55 0.33 -4.12
N ALA A 84 10.01 1.43 -3.53
CA ALA A 84 9.16 2.50 -3.02
C ALA A 84 8.34 3.15 -4.15
N ARG A 85 8.97 3.39 -5.31
CA ARG A 85 8.27 3.84 -6.53
C ARG A 85 7.25 2.81 -7.00
N LEU A 86 7.58 1.51 -7.01
CA LEU A 86 6.63 0.46 -7.40
C LEU A 86 5.42 0.40 -6.48
N LYS A 87 5.62 0.50 -5.17
CA LYS A 87 4.51 0.59 -4.21
C LYS A 87 3.68 1.85 -4.43
N ALA A 88 4.33 2.97 -4.72
CA ALA A 88 3.63 4.22 -5.05
C ALA A 88 2.78 4.09 -6.33
N GLN A 89 3.33 3.45 -7.37
CA GLN A 89 2.61 3.16 -8.62
C GLN A 89 1.40 2.25 -8.36
N ALA A 90 1.58 1.17 -7.59
CA ALA A 90 0.48 0.27 -7.25
C ALA A 90 -0.64 0.98 -6.48
N VAL A 91 -0.30 1.95 -5.62
CA VAL A 91 -1.31 2.80 -4.96
C VAL A 91 -2.02 3.68 -5.98
N LEU A 92 -1.29 4.29 -6.92
CA LEU A 92 -1.87 5.13 -7.97
C LEU A 92 -2.82 4.35 -8.87
N ASP A 93 -2.42 3.17 -9.32
CA ASP A 93 -3.24 2.28 -10.15
C ASP A 93 -4.50 1.84 -9.41
N SER A 94 -4.35 1.44 -8.14
CA SER A 94 -5.50 1.13 -7.28
C SER A 94 -6.46 2.31 -7.08
N GLN A 95 -5.96 3.56 -7.03
CA GLN A 95 -6.84 4.73 -6.97
C GLN A 95 -7.57 5.00 -8.28
N LYS A 96 -6.96 4.73 -9.44
CA LYS A 96 -7.63 4.85 -10.75
C LYS A 96 -8.76 3.83 -10.87
N GLU A 97 -8.52 2.58 -10.48
CA GLU A 97 -9.57 1.55 -10.46
C GLU A 97 -10.69 1.91 -9.47
N LEU A 98 -10.33 2.41 -8.29
CA LEU A 98 -11.30 2.84 -7.28
C LEU A 98 -12.14 4.03 -7.75
N LEU A 99 -11.57 4.95 -8.54
CA LEU A 99 -12.27 6.12 -9.06
C LEU A 99 -13.47 5.70 -9.91
N GLU A 100 -13.29 4.77 -10.85
CA GLU A 100 -14.38 4.28 -11.70
C GLU A 100 -15.49 3.61 -10.88
N LEU A 101 -15.12 2.79 -9.90
CA LEU A 101 -16.08 2.16 -8.99
C LEU A 101 -16.83 3.19 -8.12
N GLU A 102 -16.13 4.22 -7.64
CA GLU A 102 -16.74 5.28 -6.83
C GLU A 102 -17.71 6.15 -7.64
N ILE A 103 -17.41 6.41 -8.92
CA ILE A 103 -18.33 7.11 -9.83
C ILE A 103 -19.61 6.30 -9.98
N GLU A 104 -19.51 5.04 -10.39
CA GLU A 104 -20.67 4.16 -10.60
C GLU A 104 -21.52 4.02 -9.31
N GLU A 105 -20.87 3.83 -8.16
CA GLU A 105 -21.58 3.73 -6.88
C GLU A 105 -22.25 5.06 -6.49
N THR A 106 -21.62 6.19 -6.78
CA THR A 106 -22.15 7.54 -6.48
C THR A 106 -23.34 7.87 -7.38
N GLU A 107 -23.30 7.54 -8.67
CA GLU A 107 -24.43 7.65 -9.60
C GLU A 107 -25.64 6.84 -9.12
N LYS A 108 -25.43 5.57 -8.74
CA LYS A 108 -26.49 4.72 -8.19
C LYS A 108 -27.08 5.33 -6.92
N LYS A 109 -26.25 5.88 -6.04
CA LYS A 109 -26.70 6.58 -4.81
C LYS A 109 -27.47 7.85 -5.13
N LEU A 110 -27.02 8.64 -6.10
CA LEU A 110 -27.69 9.85 -6.56
C LEU A 110 -29.07 9.51 -7.13
N GLY A 111 -29.17 8.54 -8.05
CA GLY A 111 -30.44 8.09 -8.60
C GLY A 111 -31.44 7.63 -7.53
N ARG A 112 -30.98 6.91 -6.49
CA ARG A 112 -31.81 6.53 -5.34
C ARG A 112 -32.24 7.76 -4.51
N ALA A 113 -31.36 8.74 -4.33
CA ALA A 113 -31.65 9.96 -3.58
C ALA A 113 -32.67 10.84 -4.32
N THR A 114 -32.49 11.04 -5.63
CA THR A 114 -33.39 11.81 -6.50
C THR A 114 -34.78 11.19 -6.56
N LYS A 115 -34.88 9.85 -6.68
CA LYS A 115 -36.18 9.15 -6.58
C LYS A 115 -36.89 9.43 -5.26
N LYS A 116 -36.17 9.37 -4.12
CA LYS A 116 -36.74 9.67 -2.80
C LYS A 116 -37.13 11.14 -2.64
N LEU A 117 -36.35 12.05 -3.21
CA LEU A 117 -36.67 13.49 -3.24
C LEU A 117 -37.96 13.72 -4.03
N GLY A 118 -38.08 13.16 -5.24
CA GLY A 118 -39.30 13.29 -6.05
C GLY A 118 -40.55 12.74 -5.34
N LEU A 119 -40.44 11.61 -4.63
CA LEU A 119 -41.54 11.10 -3.80
C LEU A 119 -41.90 12.04 -2.65
N ALA A 120 -40.91 12.64 -1.98
CA ALA A 120 -41.14 13.61 -0.91
C ALA A 120 -41.80 14.89 -1.43
N MET A 121 -41.37 15.40 -2.59
CA MET A 121 -41.97 16.56 -3.25
C MET A 121 -43.42 16.30 -3.65
N LYS A 122 -43.72 15.13 -4.25
CA LYS A 122 -45.10 14.72 -4.57
C LYS A 122 -45.99 14.66 -3.32
N LYS A 123 -45.47 14.17 -2.19
CA LYS A 123 -46.20 14.14 -0.92
C LYS A 123 -46.48 15.54 -0.36
N LEU A 124 -45.50 16.44 -0.46
CA LEU A 124 -45.67 17.83 -0.06
C LEU A 124 -46.74 18.52 -0.90
N ALA A 125 -46.66 18.42 -2.23
CA ALA A 125 -47.62 19.01 -3.16
C ALA A 125 -49.06 18.53 -2.87
N LYS A 126 -49.26 17.22 -2.67
CA LYS A 126 -50.57 16.66 -2.30
C LYS A 126 -51.09 17.15 -0.94
N ALA A 127 -50.21 17.43 0.01
CA ALA A 127 -50.60 17.94 1.32
C ALA A 127 -51.00 19.42 1.25
N GLU A 128 -50.30 20.20 0.42
CA GLU A 128 -50.63 21.61 0.14
C GLU A 128 -51.96 21.72 -0.62
N GLU A 129 -52.18 20.89 -1.64
CA GLU A 129 -53.45 20.83 -2.41
C GLU A 129 -54.66 20.47 -1.52
N LYS A 130 -54.48 19.55 -0.56
CA LYS A 130 -55.54 19.12 0.36
C LYS A 130 -55.76 20.07 1.54
N GLY A 131 -55.05 21.20 1.61
CA GLY A 131 -55.17 22.14 2.73
C GLY A 131 -54.79 21.53 4.08
N ALA A 132 -53.78 20.65 4.12
CA ALA A 132 -53.34 20.02 5.36
C ALA A 132 -52.88 21.05 6.42
N PRO A 133 -52.88 20.70 7.72
CA PRO A 133 -52.47 21.62 8.77
C PRO A 133 -51.06 22.21 8.53
N PRO A 134 -50.82 23.49 8.85
CA PRO A 134 -49.54 24.15 8.62
C PRO A 134 -48.33 23.42 9.22
N GLU A 135 -48.51 22.78 10.38
CA GLU A 135 -47.47 21.98 11.04
C GLU A 135 -47.03 20.76 10.20
N VAL A 136 -47.98 20.09 9.57
CA VAL A 136 -47.73 18.93 8.70
C VAL A 136 -46.97 19.36 7.45
N ILE A 137 -47.38 20.48 6.84
CA ILE A 137 -46.70 21.07 5.68
C ILE A 137 -45.27 21.45 6.04
N ALA A 138 -45.05 22.11 7.18
CA ALA A 138 -43.72 22.49 7.66
C ALA A 138 -42.79 21.28 7.84
N LYS A 139 -43.30 20.18 8.43
CA LYS A 139 -42.54 18.93 8.58
C LYS A 139 -42.17 18.31 7.22
N LEU A 140 -43.09 18.29 6.26
CA LEU A 140 -42.83 17.77 4.91
C LEU A 140 -41.80 18.64 4.16
N ARG A 141 -41.86 19.97 4.30
CA ARG A 141 -40.85 20.90 3.75
C ARG A 141 -39.46 20.60 4.31
N LEU A 142 -39.34 20.34 5.61
CA LEU A 142 -38.06 19.96 6.23
C LEU A 142 -37.52 18.64 5.66
N VAL A 143 -38.38 17.65 5.43
CA VAL A 143 -38.00 16.37 4.80
C VAL A 143 -37.51 16.59 3.37
N VAL A 144 -38.24 17.38 2.57
CA VAL A 144 -37.83 17.73 1.20
C VAL A 144 -36.47 18.44 1.23
N LYS A 145 -36.27 19.42 2.10
CA LYS A 145 -34.98 20.12 2.28
C LYS A 145 -33.84 19.15 2.60
N GLY A 146 -34.04 18.24 3.56
CA GLY A 146 -33.02 17.25 3.92
C GLY A 146 -32.69 16.28 2.77
N ARG A 147 -33.70 15.84 2.02
CA ARG A 147 -33.51 14.99 0.83
C ARG A 147 -32.80 15.74 -0.30
N ASN A 148 -33.14 17.00 -0.50
CA ASN A 148 -32.51 17.88 -1.49
C ASN A 148 -31.02 18.05 -1.16
N ASN A 149 -30.69 18.38 0.09
CA ASN A 149 -29.30 18.50 0.54
C ASN A 149 -28.50 17.21 0.31
N ARG A 150 -29.13 16.04 0.53
CA ARG A 150 -28.48 14.75 0.26
C ARG A 150 -28.23 14.53 -1.24
N ALA A 151 -29.19 14.87 -2.10
CA ALA A 151 -29.03 14.77 -3.55
C ALA A 151 -27.93 15.73 -4.03
N ALA A 152 -27.99 17.02 -3.67
CA ALA A 152 -27.00 18.02 -4.01
C ALA A 152 -25.58 17.65 -3.53
N SER A 153 -25.45 17.06 -2.32
CA SER A 153 -24.14 16.58 -1.84
C SER A 153 -23.59 15.41 -2.66
N LEU A 154 -24.45 14.54 -3.18
CA LEU A 154 -24.03 13.41 -4.03
C LEU A 154 -23.68 13.88 -5.44
N GLU A 155 -24.45 14.82 -5.98
CA GLU A 155 -24.20 15.47 -7.26
C GLU A 155 -22.86 16.22 -7.25
N LYS A 156 -22.60 17.02 -6.20
CA LYS A 156 -21.30 17.66 -6.00
C LYS A 156 -20.14 16.64 -5.95
N LYS A 157 -20.33 15.52 -5.25
CA LYS A 157 -19.31 14.46 -5.18
C LYS A 157 -19.10 13.83 -6.56
N LEU A 158 -20.16 13.56 -7.30
CA LEU A 158 -20.08 12.97 -8.63
C LEU A 158 -19.28 13.89 -9.57
N ALA A 159 -19.61 15.19 -9.60
CA ALA A 159 -18.89 16.18 -10.39
C ALA A 159 -17.39 16.24 -10.03
N GLU A 160 -17.02 16.16 -8.75
CA GLU A 160 -15.61 16.10 -8.32
C GLU A 160 -14.90 14.85 -8.87
N LEU A 161 -15.55 13.68 -8.83
CA LEU A 161 -14.97 12.44 -9.33
C LEU A 161 -14.88 12.42 -10.87
N GLU A 162 -15.88 12.94 -11.57
CA GLU A 162 -15.86 13.05 -13.02
C GLU A 162 -14.78 14.00 -13.50
N ALA A 163 -14.59 15.14 -12.81
CA ALA A 163 -13.47 16.04 -13.09
C ALA A 163 -12.11 15.34 -12.92
N HIS A 164 -11.96 14.43 -11.94
CA HIS A 164 -10.75 13.64 -11.81
C HIS A 164 -10.55 12.69 -13.00
N ARG A 165 -11.62 12.00 -13.43
CA ARG A 165 -11.61 11.10 -14.59
C ARG A 165 -11.23 11.84 -15.88
N GLU A 166 -11.86 12.99 -16.15
CA GLU A 166 -11.60 13.82 -17.33
C GLU A 166 -10.17 14.36 -17.38
N ASN A 167 -9.65 14.81 -16.25
CA ASN A 167 -8.29 15.33 -16.15
C ASN A 167 -7.22 14.22 -16.06
N GLY A 168 -7.61 12.94 -16.06
CA GLY A 168 -6.68 11.82 -15.88
C GLY A 168 -5.97 11.80 -14.51
N THR A 169 -6.57 12.44 -13.50
CA THR A 169 -6.02 12.54 -12.14
C THR A 169 -6.77 11.62 -11.18
N VAL A 170 -6.25 11.45 -9.96
CA VAL A 170 -6.92 10.67 -8.91
C VAL A 170 -7.29 11.57 -7.72
N PRO A 171 -8.36 11.23 -6.98
CA PRO A 171 -8.68 11.89 -5.72
C PRO A 171 -7.50 11.86 -4.75
N LYS A 172 -7.43 12.88 -3.88
CA LYS A 172 -6.34 13.03 -2.91
C LYS A 172 -6.20 11.82 -1.99
N VAL A 173 -5.02 11.20 -2.02
CA VAL A 173 -4.65 10.07 -1.16
C VAL A 173 -4.12 10.54 0.19
N VAL A 174 -4.62 9.92 1.26
CA VAL A 174 -4.14 10.15 2.64
C VAL A 174 -3.40 8.91 3.13
N PHE A 175 -2.06 8.97 3.06
CA PHE A 175 -1.19 7.94 3.61
C PHE A 175 -1.34 7.83 5.14
N GLY A 176 -1.20 6.61 5.68
CA GLY A 176 -1.47 6.32 7.10
C GLY A 176 -2.95 6.17 7.45
N GLY A 177 -3.82 6.10 6.43
CA GLY A 177 -5.24 5.80 6.59
C GLY A 177 -6.12 7.04 6.75
N LYS A 178 -7.00 7.29 5.77
CA LYS A 178 -7.99 8.38 5.76
C LYS A 178 -8.93 8.34 6.98
N LYS A 179 -9.30 7.14 7.45
CA LYS A 179 -10.14 6.96 8.65
C LYS A 179 -9.40 7.41 9.92
N LEU A 180 -8.13 7.04 10.08
CA LEU A 180 -7.30 7.46 11.20
C LEU A 180 -7.09 8.97 11.19
N TRP A 181 -6.76 9.55 10.04
CA TRP A 181 -6.63 11.00 9.90
C TRP A 181 -7.90 11.76 10.31
N LYS A 182 -9.09 11.28 9.91
CA LYS A 182 -10.37 11.86 10.35
C LYS A 182 -10.58 11.79 11.87
N LYS A 183 -10.07 10.76 12.56
CA LYS A 183 -10.12 10.67 14.02
C LYS A 183 -9.18 11.72 14.65
N VAL A 184 -7.98 11.89 14.09
CA VAL A 184 -7.03 12.93 14.52
C VAL A 184 -7.64 14.33 14.41
N CYS A 185 -8.26 14.67 13.26
CA CYS A 185 -8.94 15.96 13.08
C CYS A 185 -10.10 16.20 14.06
N LYS A 186 -10.64 15.14 14.68
CA LYS A 186 -11.72 15.20 15.67
C LYS A 186 -11.22 15.09 17.11
N GLY A 187 -9.91 15.07 17.34
CA GLY A 187 -9.32 14.88 18.67
C GLY A 187 -9.53 13.49 19.27
N ARG A 188 -9.85 12.47 18.46
CA ARG A 188 -10.12 11.08 18.90
C ARG A 188 -8.95 10.12 18.72
N ALA A 189 -7.83 10.63 18.22
CA ALA A 189 -6.58 9.90 17.98
C ALA A 189 -5.44 10.92 17.96
N THR A 190 -4.23 10.49 18.29
CA THR A 190 -3.07 11.39 18.31
C THR A 190 -2.42 11.56 16.93
N ARG A 191 -1.68 12.65 16.73
CA ARG A 191 -0.93 12.87 15.49
C ARG A 191 0.21 11.86 15.36
N GLU A 192 0.75 11.42 16.49
CA GLU A 192 1.83 10.45 16.65
C GLU A 192 1.38 9.07 16.19
N GLU A 193 0.18 8.62 16.56
CA GLU A 193 -0.43 7.40 16.02
C GLU A 193 -0.52 7.42 14.49
N TRP A 194 -1.01 8.53 13.92
CA TRP A 194 -1.09 8.68 12.47
C TRP A 194 0.29 8.73 11.80
N ARG A 195 1.26 9.39 12.43
CA ARG A 195 2.66 9.39 11.96
C ARG A 195 3.25 7.98 11.99
N ALA A 196 3.01 7.21 13.06
CA ALA A 196 3.45 5.82 13.18
C ALA A 196 2.88 4.97 12.04
N ALA A 197 1.57 5.02 11.80
CA ALA A 197 0.91 4.32 10.69
C ALA A 197 1.41 4.74 9.30
N ARG A 198 2.05 5.92 9.18
CA ARG A 198 2.67 6.40 7.93
C ARG A 198 4.10 5.92 7.72
N LYS A 199 4.80 5.48 8.76
CA LYS A 199 6.23 5.13 8.72
C LYS A 199 6.53 3.67 9.06
N ASN A 200 5.51 2.82 9.13
CA ASN A 200 5.63 1.48 9.68
C ASN A 200 5.82 0.37 8.64
N ARG A 201 6.20 0.68 7.40
CA ARG A 201 6.37 -0.32 6.34
C ARG A 201 7.73 -0.27 5.69
N LEU A 202 8.24 -1.45 5.35
CA LEU A 202 9.39 -1.63 4.46
C LEU A 202 9.07 -2.77 3.51
N TYR A 203 9.30 -2.55 2.22
CA TYR A 203 8.95 -3.51 1.18
C TYR A 203 10.14 -3.72 0.25
N CYS A 204 10.40 -4.96 -0.10
CA CYS A 204 11.35 -5.30 -1.14
C CYS A 204 10.92 -6.53 -1.91
N ARG A 205 11.06 -6.49 -3.23
CA ARG A 205 10.82 -7.64 -4.10
C ARG A 205 12.06 -8.52 -4.25
N GLY A 206 11.82 -9.78 -4.57
CA GLY A 206 12.88 -10.72 -4.96
C GLY A 206 13.51 -10.38 -6.31
N ASP A 207 14.71 -10.88 -6.53
CA ASP A 207 15.45 -10.82 -7.79
C ASP A 207 16.05 -12.21 -8.06
N GLU A 208 15.51 -12.88 -9.08
CA GLU A 208 15.89 -14.25 -9.47
C GLU A 208 17.39 -14.36 -9.73
N LYS A 209 17.99 -13.35 -10.39
CA LYS A 209 19.43 -13.32 -10.69
C LYS A 209 20.29 -13.17 -9.44
N LYS A 210 19.70 -12.77 -8.31
CA LYS A 210 20.38 -12.57 -7.02
C LYS A 210 20.01 -13.61 -5.97
N GLY A 211 19.21 -14.62 -6.35
CA GLY A 211 18.88 -15.76 -5.51
C GLY A 211 18.02 -15.42 -4.31
N GLY A 212 16.81 -14.90 -4.55
CA GLY A 212 15.85 -14.53 -3.51
C GLY A 212 15.72 -13.02 -3.34
N ASN A 213 15.67 -12.54 -2.10
CA ASN A 213 15.56 -11.12 -1.81
C ASN A 213 16.89 -10.54 -1.30
N PRO A 214 17.53 -9.59 -2.01
CA PRO A 214 18.86 -9.10 -1.66
C PRO A 214 18.86 -8.18 -0.41
N ASN A 215 17.77 -7.44 -0.18
CA ASN A 215 17.68 -6.47 0.91
C ASN A 215 17.00 -7.04 2.16
N LEU A 216 15.98 -7.88 1.99
CA LEU A 216 15.23 -8.55 3.06
C LEU A 216 15.45 -10.06 2.97
N LYS A 217 16.63 -10.51 3.36
CA LYS A 217 17.10 -11.88 3.10
C LYS A 217 16.67 -12.83 4.22
N VAL A 218 15.82 -13.78 3.88
CA VAL A 218 15.48 -14.93 4.72
C VAL A 218 16.53 -16.03 4.54
N THR A 219 16.98 -16.61 5.65
CA THR A 219 17.87 -17.77 5.69
C THR A 219 17.33 -18.81 6.67
N CYS A 220 17.64 -20.09 6.43
CA CYS A 220 17.31 -21.18 7.35
C CYS A 220 18.62 -21.78 7.87
N ARG A 221 18.82 -21.80 9.19
CA ARG A 221 19.98 -22.40 9.88
C ARG A 221 19.45 -23.34 10.95
N GLU A 222 19.90 -24.59 10.96
CA GLU A 222 19.53 -25.57 11.98
C GLU A 222 18.00 -25.73 12.18
N GLY A 223 17.23 -25.58 11.09
CA GLY A 223 15.77 -25.67 11.12
C GLY A 223 15.05 -24.37 11.53
N GLU A 224 15.77 -23.33 11.95
CA GLU A 224 15.23 -22.03 12.31
C GLU A 224 15.40 -20.99 11.19
N PHE A 225 14.39 -20.13 11.03
CA PHE A 225 14.45 -19.04 10.06
C PHE A 225 15.00 -17.77 10.69
N HIS A 226 15.81 -17.06 9.92
CA HIS A 226 16.38 -15.78 10.27
C HIS A 226 16.13 -14.79 9.14
N LEU A 227 15.83 -13.54 9.48
CA LEU A 227 15.68 -12.45 8.52
C LEU A 227 16.80 -11.44 8.72
N ALA A 228 17.46 -11.07 7.63
CA ALA A 228 18.45 -10.02 7.59
C ALA A 228 17.95 -8.84 6.75
N VAL A 229 17.79 -7.68 7.38
CA VAL A 229 17.28 -6.45 6.79
C VAL A 229 18.44 -5.49 6.51
N THR A 230 18.65 -5.16 5.24
CA THR A 230 19.71 -4.22 4.83
C THR A 230 19.32 -2.79 5.14
N LEU A 231 20.23 -2.03 5.75
CA LEU A 231 20.06 -0.63 6.13
C LEU A 231 20.88 0.27 5.20
N SER A 232 20.23 0.83 4.18
CA SER A 232 20.90 1.60 3.14
C SER A 232 21.42 2.94 3.65
N HIS A 233 20.70 3.57 4.58
CA HIS A 233 21.02 4.90 5.07
C HIS A 233 22.32 4.96 5.90
N LEU A 234 22.85 3.79 6.27
CA LEU A 234 24.15 3.63 6.95
C LEU A 234 25.29 3.30 5.98
N SER A 235 25.01 3.18 4.67
CA SER A 235 26.05 3.01 3.66
C SER A 235 26.67 4.36 3.33
N GLU A 236 28.00 4.40 3.28
CA GLU A 236 28.79 5.62 3.09
C GLU A 236 29.57 5.55 1.78
N LYS A 237 29.87 6.72 1.20
CA LYS A 237 30.73 6.80 0.01
C LYS A 237 32.17 6.56 0.45
N VAL A 238 32.77 5.47 -0.03
CA VAL A 238 34.16 5.08 0.25
C VAL A 238 35.12 5.55 -0.84
N GLY A 239 34.60 5.83 -2.05
CA GLY A 239 35.39 6.35 -3.15
C GLY A 239 34.58 6.53 -4.42
N GLU A 240 35.26 6.49 -5.55
CA GLU A 240 34.66 6.55 -6.89
C GLU A 240 35.18 5.39 -7.74
N ASP A 241 34.36 4.91 -8.67
CA ASP A 241 34.81 3.95 -9.67
C ASP A 241 35.47 4.64 -10.87
N ALA A 242 36.01 3.85 -11.81
CA ALA A 242 36.69 4.37 -13.01
C ALA A 242 35.79 5.21 -13.94
N LEU A 243 34.47 5.21 -13.71
CA LEU A 243 33.48 5.98 -14.46
C LEU A 243 32.94 7.17 -13.64
N GLY A 244 33.60 7.53 -12.53
CA GLY A 244 33.21 8.64 -11.65
C GLY A 244 31.93 8.38 -10.84
N ARG A 245 31.46 7.13 -10.75
CA ARG A 245 30.27 6.79 -9.96
C ARG A 245 30.66 6.54 -8.51
N PRO A 246 29.84 6.96 -7.54
CA PRO A 246 30.16 6.78 -6.13
C PRO A 246 30.23 5.30 -5.77
N LYS A 247 31.37 4.87 -5.22
CA LYS A 247 31.56 3.54 -4.65
C LYS A 247 31.12 3.58 -3.19
N MET A 248 30.08 2.82 -2.88
CA MET A 248 29.48 2.78 -1.55
C MET A 248 30.04 1.63 -0.70
N SER A 249 30.09 1.81 0.61
CA SER A 249 30.41 0.75 1.57
C SER A 249 29.31 -0.31 1.58
N ARG A 250 29.63 -1.52 2.04
CA ARG A 250 28.61 -2.56 2.25
C ARG A 250 27.66 -2.09 3.34
N ALA A 251 26.38 -1.95 3.00
CA ALA A 251 25.34 -1.59 3.95
C ALA A 251 25.26 -2.63 5.09
N PRO A 252 25.25 -2.19 6.36
CA PRO A 252 25.05 -3.08 7.49
C PRO A 252 23.62 -3.64 7.49
N ARG A 253 23.40 -4.67 8.32
CA ARG A 253 22.12 -5.38 8.42
C ARG A 253 21.64 -5.44 9.86
N VAL A 254 20.33 -5.37 10.04
CA VAL A 254 19.67 -5.86 11.24
C VAL A 254 19.35 -7.32 11.02
N GLU A 255 19.78 -8.17 11.93
CA GLU A 255 19.51 -9.61 11.87
C GLU A 255 18.66 -10.04 13.07
N GLY A 256 18.01 -11.18 12.92
CA GLY A 256 17.27 -11.79 14.01
C GLY A 256 16.36 -12.92 13.57
N ARG A 257 15.69 -13.51 14.54
CA ARG A 257 14.84 -14.69 14.36
C ARG A 257 13.57 -14.32 13.59
N LEU A 258 13.19 -15.17 12.64
CA LEU A 258 11.92 -15.09 11.92
C LEU A 258 11.05 -16.28 12.31
N TRP A 259 9.96 -16.02 13.02
CA TRP A 259 8.95 -17.03 13.27
C TRP A 259 8.04 -17.18 12.06
N LEU A 260 7.79 -18.41 11.64
CA LEU A 260 6.85 -18.79 10.59
C LEU A 260 5.91 -19.90 11.09
N PRO A 261 4.64 -19.92 10.66
CA PRO A 261 3.71 -21.00 10.98
C PRO A 261 4.22 -22.36 10.48
N GLU A 262 4.05 -23.40 11.31
CA GLU A 262 4.59 -24.75 11.06
C GLU A 262 4.22 -25.29 9.66
N LYS A 263 2.94 -25.14 9.28
CA LYS A 263 2.40 -25.58 7.99
C LYS A 263 3.11 -25.04 6.76
N TYR A 264 3.88 -23.96 6.87
CA TYR A 264 4.57 -23.33 5.74
C TYR A 264 6.09 -23.47 5.80
N LYS A 265 6.66 -24.05 6.86
CA LYS A 265 8.12 -24.11 7.04
C LYS A 265 8.80 -24.87 5.90
N ASP A 266 8.31 -26.06 5.56
CA ASP A 266 8.96 -26.88 4.52
C ASP A 266 8.84 -26.26 3.13
N LEU A 267 7.68 -25.67 2.83
CA LEU A 267 7.46 -24.90 1.62
C LEU A 267 8.47 -23.74 1.47
N VAL A 268 8.65 -22.96 2.55
CA VAL A 268 9.62 -21.85 2.55
C VAL A 268 11.06 -22.38 2.46
N ARG A 269 11.42 -23.46 3.17
CA ARG A 269 12.75 -24.10 3.08
C ARG A 269 13.06 -24.52 1.64
N MET A 270 12.13 -25.19 0.99
CA MET A 270 12.27 -25.62 -0.40
C MET A 270 12.45 -24.41 -1.32
N TRP A 271 11.66 -23.34 -1.14
CA TRP A 271 11.78 -22.11 -1.92
C TRP A 271 13.17 -21.46 -1.79
N LEU A 272 13.69 -21.39 -0.57
CA LEU A 272 15.02 -20.84 -0.28
C LEU A 272 16.14 -21.72 -0.86
N ALA A 273 16.00 -23.05 -0.78
CA ALA A 273 16.96 -24.00 -1.35
C ALA A 273 17.04 -23.88 -2.88
N MET A 274 15.89 -23.69 -3.54
CA MET A 274 15.80 -23.42 -4.98
C MET A 274 16.27 -22.01 -5.39
N LYS A 275 16.61 -21.15 -4.42
CA LYS A 275 17.02 -19.75 -4.64
C LYS A 275 15.99 -18.92 -5.43
N LEU A 276 14.72 -19.28 -5.32
CA LEU A 276 13.65 -18.60 -6.04
C LEU A 276 13.39 -17.21 -5.44
N PRO A 277 12.99 -16.22 -6.25
CA PRO A 277 12.65 -14.89 -5.76
C PRO A 277 11.42 -14.93 -4.86
N TYR A 278 11.39 -14.07 -3.85
CA TYR A 278 10.24 -13.86 -2.98
C TYR A 278 10.19 -12.40 -2.54
N THR A 279 8.98 -11.91 -2.32
CA THR A 279 8.74 -10.54 -1.88
C THR A 279 8.53 -10.53 -0.38
N VAL A 280 9.07 -9.50 0.28
CA VAL A 280 8.94 -9.32 1.72
C VAL A 280 8.32 -7.95 2.00
N GLU A 281 7.26 -7.92 2.79
CA GLU A 281 6.72 -6.71 3.39
C GLU A 281 6.82 -6.81 4.91
N LEU A 282 7.59 -5.91 5.50
CA LEU A 282 7.77 -5.75 6.94
C LEU A 282 6.81 -4.67 7.44
N ILE A 283 6.06 -4.96 8.50
CA ILE A 283 5.06 -4.05 9.08
C ILE A 283 5.30 -3.94 10.58
N ARG A 284 5.64 -2.75 11.08
CA ARG A 284 5.78 -2.47 12.51
C ARG A 284 4.41 -2.18 13.12
N THR A 285 4.05 -2.86 14.20
CA THR A 285 2.82 -2.59 14.95
C THR A 285 3.03 -1.43 15.95
N PRO A 286 1.95 -0.83 16.46
CA PRO A 286 2.04 0.17 17.53
C PRO A 286 2.73 -0.37 18.78
N GLU A 287 2.59 -1.67 19.07
CA GLU A 287 3.23 -2.36 20.20
C GLU A 287 4.73 -2.63 19.98
N GLY A 288 5.30 -2.24 18.84
CA GLY A 288 6.73 -2.44 18.53
C GLY A 288 7.08 -3.80 17.93
N ARG A 289 6.08 -4.64 17.60
CA ARG A 289 6.31 -5.94 16.94
C ARG A 289 6.49 -5.75 15.43
N TYR A 290 7.20 -6.68 14.79
CA TYR A 290 7.42 -6.66 13.34
C TYR A 290 6.74 -7.85 12.67
N LEU A 291 5.61 -7.60 12.01
CA LEU A 291 4.96 -8.60 11.18
C LEU A 291 5.67 -8.69 9.83
N VAL A 292 5.84 -9.91 9.33
CA VAL A 292 6.47 -10.18 8.03
C VAL A 292 5.49 -10.88 7.13
N HIS A 293 5.25 -10.33 5.96
CA HIS A 293 4.55 -11.01 4.88
C HIS A 293 5.55 -11.46 3.83
N LEU A 294 5.69 -12.77 3.66
CA LEU A 294 6.48 -13.38 2.60
C LEU A 294 5.55 -13.80 1.47
N THR A 295 5.64 -13.15 0.32
CA THR A 295 4.85 -13.48 -0.87
C THR A 295 5.72 -14.23 -1.87
N PHE A 296 5.22 -15.38 -2.31
CA PHE A 296 5.88 -16.30 -3.21
C PHE A 296 5.04 -16.42 -4.48
N ASP A 297 5.62 -16.05 -5.62
CA ASP A 297 4.95 -16.09 -6.92
C ASP A 297 5.32 -17.40 -7.63
N LEU A 298 4.39 -18.34 -7.73
CA LEU A 298 4.57 -19.64 -8.40
C LEU A 298 4.51 -19.54 -9.94
N GLY A 299 4.40 -18.31 -10.48
CA GLY A 299 4.22 -18.05 -11.89
C GLY A 299 2.79 -18.33 -12.36
N ALA A 300 2.58 -18.31 -13.68
CA ALA A 300 1.36 -18.84 -14.26
C ALA A 300 1.45 -20.37 -14.20
N ALA A 301 0.40 -21.04 -13.69
CA ALA A 301 0.25 -22.46 -13.92
C ALA A 301 0.38 -22.69 -15.44
N ARG A 302 1.33 -23.53 -15.86
CA ARG A 302 1.29 -24.05 -17.24
C ARG A 302 -0.04 -24.77 -17.35
N GLU A 303 -0.86 -24.39 -18.32
CA GLU A 303 -2.01 -25.22 -18.67
C GLU A 303 -1.49 -26.64 -18.91
N PRO A 304 -2.10 -27.67 -18.29
CA PRO A 304 -1.67 -29.03 -18.51
C PRO A 304 -1.74 -29.32 -20.01
N ASP A 305 -0.64 -29.83 -20.58
CA ASP A 305 -0.65 -30.32 -21.94
C ASP A 305 -1.33 -31.69 -21.95
N PHE A 306 -2.64 -31.68 -22.23
CA PHE A 306 -3.46 -32.89 -22.28
C PHE A 306 -3.11 -33.82 -23.45
N THR A 307 -2.24 -33.42 -24.38
CA THR A 307 -1.87 -34.25 -25.54
C THR A 307 -1.13 -35.53 -25.16
N LYS A 308 -0.56 -35.60 -23.95
CA LYS A 308 0.15 -36.78 -23.43
C LYS A 308 -0.52 -37.45 -22.23
N GLY A 309 -1.76 -37.09 -21.92
CA GLY A 309 -2.45 -37.51 -20.70
C GLY A 309 -1.98 -36.75 -19.46
N CYS A 310 -2.85 -36.63 -18.46
CA CYS A 310 -2.57 -35.92 -17.22
C CYS A 310 -2.81 -36.85 -16.02
N LEU A 311 -1.92 -36.77 -15.02
CA LEU A 311 -2.11 -37.42 -13.74
C LEU A 311 -2.60 -36.35 -12.75
N ALA A 312 -3.83 -36.49 -12.29
CA ALA A 312 -4.37 -35.67 -11.21
C ALA A 312 -4.12 -36.38 -9.87
N LEU A 313 -3.69 -35.63 -8.87
CA LEU A 313 -3.70 -36.06 -7.48
C LEU A 313 -4.96 -35.47 -6.85
N ASP A 314 -5.90 -36.33 -6.46
CA ASP A 314 -7.01 -35.92 -5.60
C ASP A 314 -6.46 -35.60 -4.20
N THR A 315 -6.84 -34.44 -3.68
CA THR A 315 -6.63 -34.02 -2.29
C THR A 315 -7.93 -34.07 -1.51
#